data_AF-A0A9D6QHH3-F1
#
_entry.id   AF-A0A9D6QHH3-F1
#
_cell.length_a   1.000
_cell.length_b   1.000
_cell.length_c   1.000
_cell.angle_alpha   90.00
_cell.angle_beta   90.00
_cell.angle_gamma   90.00
#
_symmetry.space_group_name_H-M   'P 1'
#
loop_
_entity.id
_entity.type
_entity.pdbx_description
1 polymer ?
#
loop_
_entity_poly.entity_id
_entity_poly.type
_entity_poly.pdbx_seq_one_letter_code
_entity_poly.pdbx_strand_id
1 'polypeptide(L)'
;MSYGENAIIVVASRWLTPLSALFAFTLLADWPAGVGIGFAAGAILALPFVLNALIFGVGSVLRSAPPILLRAVLGLALALAFASAGLPNMPWSAILTEFSAFLATASAISLVSVAIMGRAGALRDATW
;
A
#
# COMPACT_ATOMS: atom_id res chain seq x y z
N MET A 1 -14.15 -24.33 -5.35
CA MET A 1 -12.96 -24.52 -4.49
C MET A 1 -13.46 -24.93 -3.11
N SER A 2 -12.92 -26.01 -2.54
CA SER A 2 -13.39 -26.56 -1.27
C SER A 2 -13.10 -25.59 -0.12
N TYR A 3 -14.11 -25.28 0.69
CA TYR A 3 -14.05 -24.24 1.73
C TYR A 3 -13.06 -24.54 2.89
N GLY A 4 -12.53 -25.77 2.98
CA GLY A 4 -11.66 -26.21 4.09
C GLY A 4 -10.16 -25.94 3.90
N GLU A 5 -9.61 -26.06 2.70
CA GLU A 5 -8.14 -26.10 2.50
C GLU A 5 -7.43 -24.74 2.68
N ASN A 6 -8.14 -23.63 2.54
CA ASN A 6 -7.58 -22.28 2.71
C ASN A 6 -8.12 -21.52 3.93
N ALA A 7 -8.90 -22.17 4.80
CA ALA A 7 -9.49 -21.52 5.96
C ALA A 7 -8.43 -20.87 6.87
N ILE A 8 -7.28 -21.54 7.03
CA ILE A 8 -6.14 -21.03 7.82
C ILE A 8 -5.58 -19.75 7.21
N ILE A 9 -5.41 -19.68 5.89
CA ILE A 9 -4.87 -18.51 5.18
C ILE A 9 -5.85 -17.33 5.27
N VAL A 10 -7.14 -17.59 5.13
CA VAL A 10 -8.20 -16.57 5.27
C VAL A 10 -8.20 -15.99 6.69
N VAL A 11 -8.12 -16.83 7.72
CA VAL A 11 -8.06 -16.37 9.11
C VAL A 11 -6.77 -15.61 9.38
N ALA A 12 -5.62 -16.16 8.97
CA ALA A 12 -4.32 -15.51 9.15
C ALA A 12 -4.27 -14.13 8.48
N SER A 13 -4.78 -13.98 7.25
CA SER A 13 -4.78 -12.71 6.53
C SER A 13 -5.57 -11.60 7.23
N ARG A 14 -6.68 -11.96 7.88
CA ARG A 14 -7.49 -11.03 8.68
C ARG A 14 -6.74 -10.49 9.90
N TRP A 15 -5.87 -11.30 10.51
CA TRP A 15 -5.02 -10.89 11.63
C TRP A 15 -3.77 -10.15 11.18
N LEU A 16 -3.17 -10.56 10.06
CA LEU A 16 -1.99 -9.91 9.48
C LEU A 16 -2.27 -8.48 9.01
N THR A 17 -3.49 -8.20 8.54
CA THR A 17 -3.87 -6.85 8.05
C THR A 17 -3.72 -5.76 9.11
N PRO A 18 -4.34 -5.84 10.31
CA PRO A 18 -4.16 -4.83 11.34
C PRO A 18 -2.74 -4.83 11.93
N LEU A 19 -2.10 -6.00 12.07
CA LEU A 19 -0.73 -6.09 12.61
C LEU A 19 0.31 -5.42 11.71
N SER A 20 0.23 -5.64 10.40
CA SER A 20 1.14 -4.99 9.45
C SER A 20 0.90 -3.48 9.36
N ALA A 21 -0.35 -3.02 9.44
CA ALA A 21 -0.66 -1.60 9.51
C ALA A 21 -0.06 -0.96 10.77
N LEU A 22 -0.26 -1.60 11.93
CA LEU A 22 0.27 -1.13 13.21
C LEU A 22 1.81 -1.12 13.19
N PHE A 23 2.44 -2.17 12.66
CA PHE A 23 3.89 -2.25 12.50
C PHE A 23 4.44 -1.16 11.55
N ALA A 24 3.76 -0.89 10.44
CA ALA A 24 4.13 0.19 9.54
C ALA A 24 4.07 1.57 10.22
N PHE A 25 3.02 1.82 11.02
CA PHE A 25 2.89 3.06 11.77
C PHE A 25 3.94 3.19 12.88
N THR A 26 4.29 2.10 13.57
CA THR A 26 5.35 2.13 14.59
C THR A 26 6.71 2.43 13.96
N LEU A 27 7.01 1.86 12.79
CA LEU A 27 8.26 2.18 12.08
C LEU A 27 8.32 3.66 11.70
N LEU A 28 7.19 4.22 11.23
CA LEU A 28 7.14 5.64 10.85
C LEU A 28 7.23 6.58 12.06
N ALA A 29 6.78 6.15 13.25
CA ALA A 29 6.76 6.98 14.46
C ALA A 29 8.06 6.91 15.27
N ASP A 30 8.68 5.73 15.41
CA ASP A 30 9.83 5.52 16.29
C ASP A 30 11.17 5.83 15.62
N TRP A 31 11.23 5.78 14.29
CA TRP A 31 12.47 6.02 13.57
C TRP A 31 12.71 7.51 13.32
N PRO A 32 13.98 7.96 13.41
CA PRO A 32 14.32 9.34 13.11
C PRO A 32 14.04 9.66 11.64
N ALA A 33 13.48 10.84 11.38
CA ALA A 33 13.20 11.31 10.04
C ALA A 33 14.49 11.55 9.24
N GLY A 34 14.49 11.21 7.94
CA GLY A 34 15.63 11.36 7.04
C GLY A 34 16.44 10.08 6.79
N VAL A 35 16.06 8.95 7.40
CA VAL A 35 16.70 7.64 7.21
C VAL A 35 16.10 6.85 6.03
N GLY A 36 14.95 7.30 5.50
CA GLY A 36 14.23 6.63 4.41
C GLY A 36 13.26 5.55 4.90
N ILE A 37 12.91 5.55 6.19
CA ILE A 37 12.00 4.56 6.79
C ILE A 37 10.60 4.61 6.18
N GLY A 38 10.18 5.77 5.64
CA GLY A 38 8.90 5.95 4.97
C GLY A 38 8.69 4.98 3.82
N PHE A 39 9.72 4.69 3.02
CA PHE A 39 9.62 3.70 1.94
C PHE A 39 9.35 2.29 2.47
N ALA A 40 10.09 1.86 3.49
CA ALA A 40 9.94 0.54 4.08
C ALA A 40 8.57 0.38 4.77
N ALA A 41 8.18 1.38 5.57
CA ALA A 41 6.87 1.43 6.23
C ALA A 41 5.73 1.41 5.19
N GLY A 42 5.86 2.15 4.09
CA GLY A 42 4.87 2.18 3.02
C GLY A 42 4.74 0.84 2.30
N ALA A 43 5.86 0.15 2.07
CA ALA A 43 5.87 -1.19 1.49
C ALA A 43 5.18 -2.22 2.41
N ILE A 44 5.43 -2.14 3.72
CA ILE A 44 4.78 -3.00 4.72
C ILE A 44 3.28 -2.74 4.75
N LEU A 45 2.85 -1.48 4.70
CA LEU A 45 1.42 -1.13 4.65
C LEU A 45 0.74 -1.63 3.37
N ALA A 46 1.47 -1.78 2.27
CA ALA A 46 0.93 -2.32 1.02
C ALA A 46 0.71 -3.85 1.05
N LEU A 47 1.44 -4.60 1.91
CA LEU A 47 1.38 -6.06 1.96
C LEU A 47 -0.05 -6.62 2.15
N PRO A 48 -0.90 -6.08 3.05
CA PRO A 48 -2.28 -6.53 3.19
C PRO A 48 -3.11 -6.37 1.92
N PHE A 49 -2.89 -5.31 1.15
CA PHE A 49 -3.61 -5.11 -0.12
C PHE A 49 -3.20 -6.18 -1.14
N VAL A 50 -1.90 -6.49 -1.21
CA VAL A 50 -1.38 -7.55 -2.07
C VAL A 50 -1.92 -8.91 -1.64
N LEU A 51 -1.87 -9.23 -0.34
CA LEU A 51 -2.39 -10.49 0.20
C LEU A 51 -3.90 -10.63 -0.02
N ASN A 52 -4.66 -9.55 0.19
CA ASN A 52 -6.11 -9.54 -0.07
C ASN A 52 -6.39 -9.78 -1.58
N ALA A 53 -5.63 -9.16 -2.48
CA ALA A 53 -5.75 -9.40 -3.90
C ALA A 53 -5.45 -10.85 -4.29
N LEU A 54 -4.46 -11.48 -3.66
CA LEU A 54 -4.08 -12.88 -3.91
C LEU A 54 -5.10 -13.89 -3.35
N ILE A 55 -5.65 -13.63 -2.17
CA ILE A 55 -6.54 -14.57 -1.47
C ILE A 55 -7.99 -14.43 -1.94
N PHE A 56 -8.48 -13.20 -2.07
CA PHE A 56 -9.89 -12.90 -2.35
C PHE A 56 -10.11 -12.33 -3.76
N GLY A 57 -9.04 -12.13 -4.53
CA GLY A 57 -9.10 -11.56 -5.86
C GLY A 57 -9.18 -10.02 -5.86
N VAL A 58 -8.98 -9.45 -7.05
CA VAL A 58 -8.93 -7.99 -7.27
C VAL A 58 -10.25 -7.30 -6.92
N GLY A 59 -11.39 -7.97 -7.13
CA GLY A 59 -12.72 -7.41 -6.82
C GLY A 59 -12.95 -7.12 -5.33
N SER A 60 -12.29 -7.87 -4.43
CA SER A 60 -12.31 -7.61 -2.98
C SER A 60 -11.53 -6.35 -2.63
N VAL A 61 -10.35 -6.19 -3.27
CA VAL A 61 -9.49 -5.02 -3.06
C VAL A 61 -10.13 -3.75 -3.59
N LEU A 62 -10.75 -3.79 -4.77
CA LEU A 62 -11.44 -2.63 -5.35
C LEU A 62 -12.61 -2.12 -4.50
N ARG A 63 -13.26 -3.00 -3.73
CA ARG A 63 -14.30 -2.61 -2.76
C ARG A 63 -13.72 -1.94 -1.53
N SER A 64 -12.55 -2.38 -1.08
CA SER A 64 -11.89 -1.87 0.12
C SER A 64 -11.12 -0.57 -0.13
N ALA A 65 -10.47 -0.48 -1.29
CA ALA A 65 -9.68 0.65 -1.75
C ALA A 65 -9.96 0.92 -3.23
N PRO A 66 -10.96 1.78 -3.55
CA PRO A 66 -11.24 2.12 -4.93
C PRO A 66 -10.04 2.85 -5.57
N PRO A 67 -9.77 2.63 -6.87
CA PRO A 67 -8.60 3.19 -7.54
C PRO A 67 -8.52 4.71 -7.50
N ILE A 68 -9.67 5.38 -7.46
CA ILE A 68 -9.74 6.84 -7.36
C ILE A 68 -9.11 7.35 -6.05
N LEU A 69 -9.35 6.67 -4.93
CA LEU A 69 -8.78 7.05 -3.64
C LEU A 69 -7.29 6.79 -3.61
N LEU A 70 -6.84 5.63 -4.12
CA LEU A 70 -5.41 5.32 -4.20
C LEU A 70 -4.65 6.33 -5.08
N ARG A 71 -5.25 6.77 -6.20
CA ARG A 71 -4.68 7.81 -7.06
C ARG A 71 -4.66 9.18 -6.39
N ALA A 72 -5.71 9.54 -5.66
CA ALA A 72 -5.77 10.79 -4.91
C ALA A 72 -4.69 10.82 -3.82
N VAL A 73 -4.53 9.72 -3.07
CA VAL A 73 -3.48 9.56 -2.07
C VAL A 73 -2.10 9.66 -2.70
N LEU A 74 -1.88 9.00 -3.85
CA LEU A 74 -0.61 9.10 -4.58
C LEU A 74 -0.33 10.53 -5.04
N GLY A 75 -1.34 11.22 -5.58
CA GLY A 75 -1.22 12.62 -5.99
C GLY A 75 -0.87 13.56 -4.82
N LEU A 76 -1.53 13.38 -3.68
CA LEU A 76 -1.21 14.11 -2.45
C LEU A 76 0.19 13.79 -1.94
N ALA A 77 0.59 12.52 -1.98
CA ALA A 77 1.92 12.09 -1.57
C ALA A 77 3.01 12.77 -2.41
N LEU A 78 2.83 12.80 -3.73
CA LEU A 78 3.76 13.48 -4.63
C LEU A 78 3.78 14.99 -4.37
N ALA A 79 2.62 15.62 -4.19
CA ALA A 79 2.55 17.04 -3.86
C ALA A 79 3.32 17.37 -2.57
N LEU A 80 3.17 16.54 -1.53
CA LEU A 80 3.91 16.68 -0.28
C LEU A 80 5.42 16.47 -0.47
N ALA A 81 5.82 15.49 -1.29
CA ALA A 81 7.23 15.23 -1.58
C ALA A 81 7.89 16.41 -2.31
N PHE A 82 7.21 17.01 -3.27
CA PHE A 82 7.71 18.21 -3.96
C PHE A 82 7.74 19.42 -3.04
N ALA A 83 6.72 19.60 -2.20
CA ALA A 83 6.69 20.69 -1.22
C ALA A 83 7.82 20.56 -0.19
N SER A 84 8.09 19.36 0.32
CA SER A 84 9.13 19.11 1.31
C SER A 84 10.54 19.24 0.72
N ALA A 85 10.74 18.75 -0.50
CA ALA A 85 12.01 18.91 -1.21
C ALA A 85 12.29 20.36 -1.63
N GLY A 86 11.25 21.13 -1.97
CA GLY A 86 11.37 22.53 -2.38
C GLY A 86 11.63 23.51 -1.22
N LEU A 87 11.34 23.12 0.02
CA LEU A 87 11.48 23.96 1.23
C LEU A 87 12.37 23.25 2.28
N PRO A 88 13.66 23.02 2.00
CA PRO A 88 14.53 22.19 2.85
C PRO A 88 14.73 22.77 4.26
N ASN A 89 14.68 24.10 4.42
CA ASN A 89 14.86 24.80 5.70
C ASN A 89 13.60 24.81 6.59
N MET A 90 12.49 24.21 6.15
CA MET A 90 11.28 24.13 6.96
C MET A 90 11.48 23.13 8.11
N PRO A 91 11.09 23.44 9.36
CA PRO A 91 11.36 22.60 10.53
C PRO A 91 10.73 21.19 10.47
N TRP A 92 9.79 20.95 9.56
CA TRP A 92 9.13 19.66 9.36
C TRP A 92 9.43 19.02 7.99
N SER A 93 10.41 19.53 7.23
CA SER A 93 10.72 19.05 5.88
C SER A 93 11.08 17.57 5.86
N ALA A 94 11.92 17.12 6.80
CA ALA A 94 12.32 15.72 6.93
C ALA A 94 11.12 14.80 7.23
N ILE A 95 10.26 15.19 8.16
CA ILE A 95 9.07 14.41 8.54
C ILE A 95 8.08 14.35 7.38
N LEU A 96 7.82 15.48 6.71
CA LEU A 96 6.96 15.50 5.51
C LEU A 96 7.52 14.62 4.41
N THR A 97 8.85 14.58 4.24
CA THR A 97 9.50 13.75 3.22
C THR A 97 9.26 12.26 3.52
N GLU A 98 9.46 11.81 4.75
CA GLU A 98 9.19 10.42 5.14
C GLU A 98 7.71 10.06 5.02
N PHE A 99 6.82 10.96 5.45
CA PHE A 99 5.38 10.75 5.34
C PHE A 99 4.92 10.70 3.88
N SER A 100 5.49 11.54 3.01
CA SER A 100 5.22 11.52 1.58
C SER A 100 5.72 10.22 0.93
N ALA A 101 6.91 9.75 1.30
CA ALA A 101 7.47 8.49 0.81
C ALA A 101 6.62 7.29 1.23
N PHE A 102 6.13 7.30 2.48
CA PHE A 102 5.20 6.31 3.01
C PHE A 102 3.91 6.23 2.19
N LEU A 103 3.22 7.36 2.01
CA LEU A 103 1.97 7.40 1.26
C LEU A 103 2.17 7.05 -0.21
N ALA A 104 3.25 7.56 -0.83
CA ALA A 104 3.55 7.30 -2.23
C ALA A 104 3.82 5.82 -2.47
N THR A 105 4.61 5.19 -1.60
CA THR A 105 4.98 3.78 -1.74
C THR A 105 3.79 2.86 -1.50
N ALA A 106 3.00 3.11 -0.44
CA ALA A 106 1.82 2.32 -0.14
C ALA A 106 0.77 2.37 -1.26
N SER A 107 0.50 3.58 -1.78
CA SER A 107 -0.48 3.78 -2.85
C SER A 107 0.00 3.28 -4.21
N ALA A 108 1.28 3.51 -4.56
CA ALA A 108 1.87 3.04 -5.81
C ALA A 108 1.88 1.51 -5.88
N ILE A 109 2.37 0.81 -4.85
CA ILE A 109 2.39 -0.65 -4.82
C ILE A 109 0.97 -1.20 -4.94
N SER A 110 0.02 -0.65 -4.18
CA SER A 110 -1.38 -1.09 -4.23
C SER A 110 -1.99 -0.91 -5.63
N LEU A 111 -1.76 0.22 -6.29
CA LEU A 111 -2.22 0.47 -7.66
C LEU A 111 -1.58 -0.46 -8.67
N VAL A 112 -0.26 -0.69 -8.56
CA VAL A 112 0.49 -1.59 -9.44
C VAL A 112 -0.01 -3.02 -9.28
N SER A 113 -0.21 -3.48 -8.05
CA SER A 113 -0.75 -4.83 -7.79
C SER A 113 -2.15 -5.01 -8.37
N VAL A 114 -3.04 -4.04 -8.17
CA VAL A 114 -4.38 -4.05 -8.76
C VAL A 114 -4.32 -4.03 -10.29
N ALA A 115 -3.42 -3.25 -10.89
CA ALA A 115 -3.27 -3.17 -12.34
C ALA A 115 -2.73 -4.47 -12.95
N ILE A 116 -1.71 -5.08 -12.34
CA ILE A 116 -1.12 -6.34 -12.80
C ILE A 116 -2.13 -7.47 -12.67
N MET A 117 -2.72 -7.65 -11.48
CA MET A 117 -3.64 -8.74 -11.21
C MET A 117 -4.98 -8.56 -11.93
N GLY A 118 -5.43 -7.31 -12.12
CA GLY A 118 -6.64 -7.00 -12.88
C GLY A 118 -6.49 -7.31 -14.36
N ARG A 119 -5.31 -7.08 -14.95
CA ARG A 119 -5.01 -7.47 -16.34
C ARG A 119 -4.84 -8.98 -16.52
N ALA A 120 -4.35 -9.70 -15.51
CA ALA A 120 -4.18 -11.14 -15.58
C ALA A 120 -5.50 -11.90 -15.77
N GLY A 121 -6.62 -11.39 -15.22
CA GLY A 121 -7.95 -11.94 -15.49
C GLY A 121 -8.37 -11.77 -16.96
N ALA A 122 -8.19 -10.56 -17.50
CA ALA A 122 -8.55 -10.27 -18.90
C ALA A 122 -7.74 -11.08 -19.94
N LEU A 123 -6.50 -11.45 -19.63
CA LEU A 123 -5.67 -12.31 -20.50
C LEU A 123 -6.04 -13.80 -20.43
N ARG A 124 -6.59 -14.25 -19.30
CA ARG A 124 -7.01 -15.65 -19.11
C ARG A 124 -8.33 -15.96 -19.83
N ASP A 125 -9.20 -14.96 -19.95
CA ASP A 125 -10.50 -15.06 -20.60
C ASP A 125 -10.46 -14.65 -22.08
N ALA A 126 -9.30 -14.20 -22.58
CA ALA A 126 -9.05 -13.98 -23.99
C ALA A 126 -8.90 -15.34 -24.68
N THR A 127 -10.03 -15.92 -25.09
CA THR A 127 -10.08 -17.10 -25.97
C THR A 127 -9.50 -16.73 -27.32
N TRP A 128 -8.27 -17.17 -27.57
CA TRP A 128 -7.74 -17.39 -28.91
C TRP A 128 -8.02 -18.84 -29.32
#